data_AF-A0AAW9LW35-F1
#
_entry.id   AF-A0AAW9LW35-F1
#
_cell.length_a   1.000
_cell.length_b   1.000
_cell.length_c   1.000
_cell.angle_alpha   90.00
_cell.angle_beta   90.00
_cell.angle_gamma   90.00
#
_symmetry.space_group_name_H-M   'P 1'
#
loop_
_entity.id
_entity.type
_entity.pdbx_description
1 polymer ?
#
loop_
_entity_poly.entity_id
_entity_poly.type
_entity_poly.pdbx_seq_one_letter_code
_entity_poly.pdbx_strand_id
1 'polypeptide(L)' 'MFRIENPEQRLKRVLTENVGKFTIDEDGGIHTNWQHPEVQATMRKHFEALSKIKVARK' A
#
# COMPACT_ATOMS: atom_id res chain seq x y z
N MET A 1 14.13 -16.63 -18.48
CA MET A 1 14.70 -15.37 -19.03
C MET A 1 14.19 -14.23 -18.17
N PHE A 2 14.94 -13.79 -17.16
CA PHE A 2 14.54 -12.67 -16.31
C PHE A 2 14.76 -11.38 -17.11
N ARG A 3 13.69 -10.79 -17.64
CA ARG A 3 13.75 -9.44 -18.20
C ARG A 3 13.89 -8.49 -17.02
N ILE A 4 15.09 -7.96 -16.83
CA ILE A 4 15.33 -6.86 -15.89
C ILE A 4 14.48 -5.70 -16.41
N GLU A 5 13.40 -5.40 -15.70
CA GLU A 5 12.51 -4.30 -16.05
C GLU A 5 13.30 -2.99 -15.94
N ASN A 6 13.26 -2.18 -17.00
CA ASN A 6 13.91 -0.87 -16.99
C ASN A 6 13.28 -0.03 -15.86
N PRO A 7 14.08 0.71 -15.06
CA PRO A 7 13.59 1.63 -14.03
C PRO A 7 12.36 2.46 -14.40
N GLU A 8 12.27 2.95 -15.64
CA GLU A 8 11.10 3.74 -16.10
C GLU A 8 9.83 2.90 -16.20
N GLN A 9 9.93 1.67 -16.69
CA GLN A 9 8.79 0.75 -16.77
C GLN A 9 8.32 0.36 -15.37
N ARG A 10 9.28 0.12 -14.46
CA ARG A 10 8.99 -0.14 -13.05
C ARG A 10 8.27 1.03 -12.39
N LEU A 11 8.75 2.25 -12.63
CA LEU A 11 8.12 3.46 -12.08
C LEU A 11 6.69 3.63 -12.63
N LYS A 12 6.49 3.51 -13.94
CA LYS A 12 5.15 3.59 -14.56
C LYS A 12 4.19 2.56 -13.99
N ARG A 13 4.66 1.32 -13.76
CA ARG A 13 3.85 0.27 -13.14
C ARG A 13 3.47 0.64 -11.71
N VAL A 14 4.44 1.05 -10.88
CA VAL A 14 4.18 1.47 -9.50
C VAL A 14 3.17 2.61 -9.45
N LEU A 15 3.31 3.62 -10.31
CA LEU A 15 2.36 4.73 -10.37
C LEU A 15 0.96 4.22 -10.75
N THR A 16 0.86 3.40 -11.80
CA THR A 16 -0.41 2.83 -12.28
C THR A 16 -1.11 1.97 -11.22
N GLU A 17 -0.37 1.08 -10.56
CA GLU A 17 -0.90 0.18 -9.53
C GLU A 17 -1.39 0.92 -8.28
N ASN A 18 -0.89 2.12 -8.05
CA ASN A 18 -1.19 2.92 -6.86
C ASN A 18 -2.11 4.11 -7.11
N VAL A 19 -2.58 4.29 -8.36
CA VAL A 19 -3.55 5.34 -8.71
C VAL A 19 -4.75 5.27 -7.77
N GLY A 20 -5.10 6.41 -7.16
CA GLY A 20 -6.26 6.54 -6.29
C GLY A 20 -6.13 5.85 -4.93
N LYS A 21 -5.05 5.09 -4.68
CA LYS A 21 -4.73 4.51 -3.36
C LYS A 21 -3.96 5.49 -2.49
N PHE A 22 -3.04 6.25 -3.10
CA PHE A 22 -2.19 7.21 -2.42
C PHE A 22 -2.15 8.55 -3.18
N THR A 23 -2.00 9.64 -2.44
CA THR A 23 -1.74 10.98 -2.97
C THR A 23 -0.56 11.60 -2.23
N ILE A 24 0.24 12.39 -2.94
CA ILE A 24 1.36 13.13 -2.36
C ILE A 24 0.96 14.59 -2.35
N ASP A 25 1.03 15.24 -1.19
CA ASP A 25 0.78 16.68 -1.06
C ASP A 25 2.00 17.52 -1.43
N GLU A 26 1.85 18.86 -1.36
CA GLU A 26 2.90 19.82 -1.71
C GLU A 26 4.12 19.76 -0.77
N ASP A 27 3.93 19.30 0.47
CA ASP A 27 4.99 19.12 1.47
C ASP A 27 5.67 17.73 1.36
N GLY A 28 5.23 16.90 0.39
CA GLY A 28 5.72 15.54 0.20
C GLY A 28 5.08 14.52 1.15
N GLY A 29 4.02 14.90 1.87
CA GLY A 29 3.23 14.02 2.73
C GLY A 29 2.45 13.00 1.90
N ILE A 30 2.53 11.72 2.30
CA ILE A 30 1.81 10.63 1.62
C ILE A 30 0.49 10.39 2.35
N HIS A 31 -0.61 10.66 1.66
CA HIS A 31 -1.97 10.40 2.13
C HIS A 31 -2.49 9.10 1.54
N THR A 32 -3.14 8.30 2.38
CA THR A 32 -3.75 7.04 1.95
C THR A 32 -5.26 7.22 1.80
N ASN A 33 -5.81 6.80 0.68
CA ASN A 33 -7.25 6.81 0.44
C ASN A 33 -7.92 5.60 1.09
N TRP A 34 -8.49 5.81 2.28
CA TRP A 34 -9.22 4.78 3.03
C TRP A 34 -10.53 4.32 2.38
N GLN A 35 -11.05 5.03 1.38
CA GLN A 35 -12.25 4.64 0.66
C GLN A 35 -11.95 3.73 -0.54
N HIS A 36 -10.68 3.58 -0.92
CA HIS A 36 -10.30 2.70 -2.02
C HIS A 36 -10.54 1.22 -1.65
N PRO A 37 -11.27 0.42 -2.46
CA PRO A 37 -11.64 -0.95 -2.12
C PRO A 37 -10.45 -1.85 -1.74
N GLU A 38 -9.35 -1.76 -2.50
CA GLU A 38 -8.14 -2.55 -2.20
C GLU A 38 -7.42 -2.11 -0.91
N VAL A 39 -7.45 -0.81 -0.58
CA VAL A 39 -6.88 -0.30 0.68
C VAL A 39 -7.70 -0.86 1.83
N GLN A 40 -9.03 -0.84 1.74
CA GLN A 40 -9.90 -1.42 2.77
C GLN A 40 -9.68 -2.93 2.95
N ALA A 41 -9.58 -3.68 1.85
CA ALA A 41 -9.32 -5.12 1.90
C ALA A 41 -7.98 -5.43 2.59
N THR A 42 -6.94 -4.66 2.25
CA THR A 42 -5.61 -4.79 2.85
C THR A 42 -5.64 -4.46 4.34
N MET A 43 -6.30 -3.38 4.72
CA MET A 43 -6.42 -2.95 6.12
C MET A 43 -7.21 -3.95 6.95
N ARG A 44 -8.30 -4.51 6.42
CA ARG A 44 -9.04 -5.60 7.07
C ARG A 44 -8.14 -6.80 7.37
N LYS A 45 -7.33 -7.23 6.39
CA LYS A 45 -6.35 -8.30 6.58
C LYS A 45 -5.32 -7.96 7.65
N HIS A 46 -4.85 -6.72 7.71
CA HIS A 46 -3.94 -6.27 8.76
C HIS A 46 -4.60 -6.31 10.14
N PHE A 47 -5.83 -5.83 10.28
CA PHE A 47 -6.58 -5.89 11.53
C PHE A 47 -6.81 -7.34 12.00
N GLU A 48 -7.15 -8.25 11.08
CA GLU A 48 -7.26 -9.68 11.39
C GLU A 48 -5.92 -10.31 11.80
N ALA A 49 -4.81 -9.84 11.26
CA ALA A 49 -3.49 -10.29 11.68
C ALA A 49 -3.15 -9.77 13.08
N LEU A 50 -3.44 -8.50 13.35
CA LEU A 50 -3.22 -7.86 14.65
C LEU A 50 -4.07 -8.49 15.75
N SER A 51 -5.32 -8.88 15.47
CA SER A 51 -6.20 -9.52 16.47
C SER A 51 -5.68 -10.87 16.96
N LYS A 52 -4.84 -11.54 16.17
CA LYS A 52 -4.20 -12.82 16.51
C LYS A 52 -2.94 -12.64 17.35
N ILE A 53 -2.41 -11.42 17.46
CA ILE A 53 -1.25 -11.12 18.30
C ILE A 53 -1.73 -11.14 19.76
N LYS A 54 -1.40 -12.22 20.48
CA LYS A 54 -1.56 -12.25 21.94
C LYS A 54 -0.53 -11.32 22.56
N VAL A 55 -0.97 -10.17 23.07
CA VAL A 55 -0.16 -9.35 23.96
C VAL A 55 0.00 -10.14 25.26
N ALA A 56 1.20 -10.63 25.53
CA ALA A 56 1.56 -11.11 26.86
C ALA A 56 1.53 -9.90 27.80
N ARG A 57 0.40 -9.68 28.49
CA ARG A 57 0.36 -8.73 29.61
C ARG A 57 1.26 -9.30 30.70
N LYS A 58 2.32 -8.57 31.01
CA LYS A 58 3.26 -8.88 32.09
C LYS A 58 2.65 -8.48 33.43
#